data_AF-A0AAX2EJV2-F1
#
_entry.id   AF-A0AAX2EJV2-F1
#
_cell.length_a   1.000
_cell.length_b   1.000
_cell.length_c   1.000
_cell.angle_alpha   90.00
_cell.angle_beta   90.00
_cell.angle_gamma   90.00
#
_symmetry.space_group_name_H-M   'P 1'
#
loop_
_entity.id
_entity.type
_entity.pdbx_description
1 polymer ?
#
loop_
_entity_poly.entity_id
_entity_poly.type
_entity_poly.pdbx_seq_one_letter_code
_entity_poly.pdbx_strand_id
1 'polypeptide(L)'
;MEEDIWLDRYASRIDLSTYLTHLVKPKFDEDGYLESNIVKVLQSILESRTIIGSTTKSGFIVGTKRAVCFQDAPLLSVFQNVLHEKRNREQLGNKTRYVPTGLAFKKKKIYQAGGRPVIYEQTKKAKEMLPQDEWWRIVNFDLNSDNIIDWTHEREWRVPGDFQFELEDVILIVPKYSAYRLLFERFDDSVLKSLGGITVLGPFIY
;
A
#
# COMPACT_ATOMS: atom_id res chain seq x y z
N MET A 1 -21.51 -10.54 17.10
CA MET A 1 -21.10 -10.70 18.51
C MET A 1 -19.58 -10.84 18.66
N GLU A 2 -18.92 -11.83 18.07
CA GLU A 2 -17.43 -11.92 18.12
C GLU A 2 -16.72 -10.85 17.27
N GLU A 3 -17.22 -10.57 16.04
CA GLU A 3 -16.63 -9.55 15.16
C GLU A 3 -16.81 -8.14 15.74
N ASP A 4 -17.95 -7.84 16.38
CA ASP A 4 -18.21 -6.52 16.98
C ASP A 4 -17.28 -6.25 18.18
N ILE A 5 -17.06 -7.26 19.04
CA ILE A 5 -16.11 -7.15 20.16
C ILE A 5 -14.68 -6.95 19.63
N TRP A 6 -14.33 -7.62 18.54
CA TRP A 6 -13.03 -7.45 17.91
C TRP A 6 -12.88 -6.05 17.28
N LEU A 7 -13.91 -5.54 16.62
CA LEU A 7 -13.93 -4.19 16.05
C LEU A 7 -13.82 -3.12 17.15
N ASP A 8 -14.50 -3.30 18.28
CA ASP A 8 -14.42 -2.41 19.44
C ASP A 8 -12.99 -2.36 20.02
N ARG A 9 -12.31 -3.50 20.10
CA ARG A 9 -10.90 -3.56 20.48
C ARG A 9 -9.99 -2.79 19.51
N TYR A 10 -10.28 -2.83 18.21
CA TYR A 10 -9.53 -2.05 17.22
C TYR A 10 -9.83 -0.56 17.35
N ALA A 11 -11.11 -0.18 17.52
CA ALA A 11 -11.53 1.21 17.65
C ALA A 11 -10.98 1.88 18.91
N SER A 12 -10.76 1.13 19.99
CA SER A 12 -10.16 1.63 21.24
C SER A 12 -8.64 1.86 21.17
N ARG A 13 -8.01 1.59 20.02
CA ARG A 13 -6.56 1.71 19.83
C ARG A 13 -6.23 2.64 18.67
N ILE A 14 -5.52 3.72 18.96
CA ILE A 14 -5.12 4.72 17.96
C ILE A 14 -4.10 4.19 16.94
N ASP A 15 -3.39 3.11 17.28
CA ASP A 15 -2.30 2.55 16.49
C ASP A 15 -2.72 1.36 15.63
N LEU A 16 -4.00 0.96 15.65
CA LEU A 16 -4.52 -0.16 14.86
C LEU A 16 -5.47 0.31 13.77
N SER A 17 -5.55 -0.48 12.69
CA SER A 17 -6.47 -0.24 11.59
C SER A 17 -7.19 -1.53 11.19
N THR A 18 -8.47 -1.43 10.88
CA THR A 18 -9.25 -2.54 10.29
C THR A 18 -9.11 -2.60 8.76
N TYR A 19 -8.41 -1.63 8.17
CA TYR A 19 -8.11 -1.53 6.74
C TYR A 19 -6.61 -1.56 6.48
N LEU A 20 -6.23 -2.12 5.33
CA LEU A 20 -4.86 -2.12 4.80
C LEU A 20 -4.79 -1.20 3.59
N THR A 21 -3.73 -0.39 3.51
CA THR A 21 -3.58 0.65 2.47
C THR A 21 -2.53 0.27 1.44
N HIS A 22 -2.88 0.33 0.15
CA HIS A 22 -1.97 0.26 -0.98
C HIS A 22 -1.80 1.65 -1.59
N LEU A 23 -0.64 2.28 -1.36
CA LEU A 23 -0.33 3.56 -2.00
C LEU A 23 0.12 3.34 -3.45
N VAL A 24 -0.36 4.20 -4.34
CA VAL A 24 -0.08 4.16 -5.77
C VAL A 24 0.83 5.32 -6.13
N LYS A 25 1.76 5.09 -7.05
CA LYS A 25 2.68 6.11 -7.57
C LYS A 25 2.61 6.20 -9.10
N PRO A 26 2.97 7.35 -9.70
CA PRO A 26 3.17 7.44 -11.13
C PRO A 26 4.22 6.44 -11.62
N LYS A 27 4.10 6.01 -12.88
CA LYS A 27 5.11 5.19 -13.55
C LYS A 27 6.03 6.09 -14.38
N PHE A 28 7.32 5.80 -14.28
CA PHE A 28 8.38 6.43 -15.05
C PHE A 28 9.12 5.33 -15.80
N ASP A 29 9.57 5.63 -17.02
CA ASP A 29 10.40 4.72 -17.81
C ASP A 29 11.84 4.63 -17.27
N GLU A 30 12.67 3.82 -17.92
CA GLU A 30 14.07 3.61 -17.52
C GLU A 30 14.90 4.90 -17.58
N ASP A 31 14.52 5.84 -18.45
CA ASP A 31 15.16 7.15 -18.63
C ASP A 31 14.61 8.23 -17.65
N GLY A 32 13.59 7.87 -16.85
CA GLY A 32 13.00 8.74 -15.84
C GLY A 32 11.92 9.69 -16.37
N TYR A 33 11.46 9.52 -17.61
CA TYR A 33 10.32 10.28 -18.14
C TYR A 33 9.00 9.69 -17.65
N LEU A 34 8.00 10.56 -17.52
CA LEU A 34 6.67 10.19 -17.03
C LEU A 34 5.93 9.33 -18.06
N GLU A 35 5.92 8.02 -17.83
CA GLU A 35 5.19 7.04 -18.65
C GLU A 35 3.68 7.09 -18.36
N SER A 36 3.30 7.08 -17.07
CA SER A 36 1.90 7.12 -16.65
C SER A 36 1.72 7.94 -15.38
N ASN A 37 0.88 8.97 -15.47
CA ASN A 37 0.53 9.78 -14.32
C ASN A 37 -0.37 9.02 -13.34
N ILE A 38 -0.48 9.53 -12.11
CA ILE A 38 -1.23 8.87 -11.03
C ILE A 38 -2.69 8.58 -11.38
N VAL A 39 -3.35 9.48 -12.13
CA VAL A 39 -4.75 9.33 -12.54
C VAL A 39 -4.91 8.14 -13.48
N LYS A 40 -4.04 8.03 -14.49
CA LYS A 40 -4.04 6.89 -15.42
C LYS A 40 -3.74 5.57 -14.72
N VAL A 41 -2.84 5.56 -13.73
CA VAL A 41 -2.56 4.35 -12.95
C VAL A 41 -3.79 3.93 -12.15
N LEU A 42 -4.46 4.87 -11.46
CA LEU A 42 -5.71 4.59 -10.75
C LEU A 42 -6.80 4.10 -11.70
N GLN A 43 -6.94 4.74 -12.87
CA GLN A 43 -7.90 4.33 -13.90
C GLN A 43 -7.69 2.88 -14.32
N SER A 44 -6.44 2.52 -14.66
CA SER A 44 -6.09 1.14 -15.00
C SER A 44 -6.42 0.15 -13.88
N ILE A 45 -6.13 0.49 -12.62
CA ILE A 45 -6.43 -0.37 -11.46
C ILE A 45 -7.94 -0.54 -11.25
N LEU A 46 -8.72 0.54 -11.32
CA LEU A 46 -10.16 0.50 -11.06
C LEU A 46 -10.94 -0.17 -12.21
N GLU A 47 -10.55 0.06 -13.47
CA GLU A 47 -11.18 -0.58 -14.63
C GLU A 47 -10.87 -2.08 -14.69
N SER A 48 -9.61 -2.47 -14.48
CA SER A 48 -9.20 -3.88 -14.45
C SER A 48 -9.55 -4.59 -13.15
N ARG A 49 -9.97 -3.84 -12.12
CA ARG A 49 -10.26 -4.32 -10.77
C ARG A 49 -9.15 -5.18 -10.17
N THR A 50 -7.91 -4.85 -10.52
CA THR A 50 -6.73 -5.67 -10.20
C THR A 50 -5.55 -4.77 -9.83
N ILE A 51 -4.88 -5.11 -8.73
CA ILE A 51 -3.57 -4.58 -8.39
C ILE A 51 -2.52 -5.61 -8.80
N ILE A 52 -1.61 -5.22 -9.69
CA ILE A 52 -0.54 -6.11 -10.16
C ILE A 52 0.57 -6.19 -9.10
N GLY A 53 0.96 -7.42 -8.76
CA GLY A 53 2.00 -7.69 -7.78
C GLY A 53 3.38 -7.23 -8.24
N SER A 54 4.17 -6.70 -7.31
CA SER A 54 5.57 -6.37 -7.51
C SER A 54 6.44 -7.63 -7.59
N THR A 55 7.58 -7.52 -8.26
CA THR A 55 8.61 -8.57 -8.35
C THR A 55 9.87 -8.14 -7.60
N THR A 56 10.92 -8.97 -7.60
CA THR A 56 12.24 -8.57 -7.11
C THR A 56 12.76 -7.31 -7.79
N LYS A 57 12.55 -7.19 -9.12
CA LYS A 57 13.02 -6.04 -9.90
C LYS A 57 12.23 -4.77 -9.60
N SER A 58 10.91 -4.88 -9.42
CA SER A 58 10.02 -3.72 -9.31
C SER A 58 9.67 -3.29 -7.88
N GLY A 59 9.86 -4.15 -6.87
CA GLY A 59 9.44 -3.85 -5.50
C GLY A 59 10.07 -4.74 -4.42
N PHE A 60 11.33 -5.15 -4.60
CA PHE A 60 12.13 -5.85 -3.58
C PHE A 60 11.50 -7.15 -3.04
N ILE A 61 10.61 -7.79 -3.80
CA ILE A 61 10.03 -9.08 -3.40
C ILE A 61 11.10 -10.17 -3.47
N VAL A 62 11.26 -10.92 -2.39
CA VAL A 62 12.22 -12.03 -2.32
C VAL A 62 11.61 -13.29 -2.94
N GLY A 63 12.38 -13.98 -3.78
CA GLY A 63 11.92 -15.17 -4.50
C GLY A 63 11.26 -14.84 -5.84
N THR A 64 10.62 -15.84 -6.44
CA THR A 64 10.05 -15.73 -7.80
C THR A 64 8.57 -15.37 -7.82
N LYS A 65 7.88 -15.54 -6.68
CA LYS A 65 6.46 -15.23 -6.54
C LYS A 65 6.29 -13.73 -6.32
N ARG A 66 5.60 -13.05 -7.25
CA ARG A 66 5.24 -11.63 -7.10
C ARG A 66 4.28 -11.43 -5.93
N ALA A 67 4.15 -10.21 -5.43
CA ALA A 67 3.18 -9.90 -4.38
C ALA A 67 2.71 -8.43 -4.40
N VAL A 68 1.45 -8.20 -4.02
CA VAL A 68 0.90 -6.87 -3.77
C VAL A 68 1.15 -6.48 -2.32
N CYS A 69 1.75 -5.31 -2.10
CA CYS A 69 2.10 -4.81 -0.77
C CYS A 69 1.03 -3.85 -0.22
N PHE A 70 0.79 -3.91 1.08
CA PHE A 70 -0.12 -3.04 1.80
C PHE A 70 0.51 -2.61 3.13
N GLN A 71 0.04 -1.50 3.69
CA GLN A 71 0.46 -1.00 5.00
C GLN A 71 -0.66 -1.21 6.03
N ASP A 72 -0.33 -1.84 7.16
CA ASP A 72 -1.22 -2.05 8.31
C ASP A 72 -1.01 -0.99 9.37
N ALA A 73 -1.23 0.26 8.98
CA ALA A 73 -1.15 1.41 9.85
C ALA A 73 -2.44 2.23 9.74
N PRO A 74 -2.82 2.95 10.81
CA PRO A 74 -3.87 3.95 10.73
C PRO A 74 -3.60 4.89 9.55
N LEU A 75 -4.67 5.30 8.87
CA LEU A 75 -4.60 6.15 7.68
C LEU A 75 -3.81 7.46 7.98
N LEU A 76 -4.01 7.99 9.19
CA LEU A 76 -3.12 8.90 9.94
C LEU A 76 -1.62 8.73 9.62
N SER A 77 -1.10 7.63 10.12
CA SER A 77 0.31 7.25 10.11
C SER A 77 0.84 6.98 8.70
N VAL A 78 0.03 6.38 7.83
CA VAL A 78 0.39 6.17 6.42
C VAL A 78 0.80 7.48 5.76
N PHE A 79 0.14 8.60 6.06
CA PHE A 79 0.49 9.86 5.42
C PHE A 79 1.58 10.60 6.16
N GLN A 80 1.73 10.38 7.46
CA GLN A 80 2.92 10.87 8.15
C GLN A 80 4.19 10.34 7.47
N ASN A 81 4.17 9.09 6.97
CA ASN A 81 5.25 8.56 6.13
C ASN A 81 5.41 9.36 4.82
N VAL A 82 4.32 9.67 4.13
CA VAL A 82 4.34 10.52 2.92
C VAL A 82 4.93 11.92 3.19
N LEU A 83 4.55 12.55 4.30
CA LEU A 83 5.05 13.87 4.69
C LEU A 83 6.51 13.83 5.07
N HIS A 84 6.93 12.79 5.80
CA HIS A 84 8.31 12.56 6.18
C HIS A 84 9.20 12.45 4.93
N GLU A 85 8.84 11.59 3.98
CA GLU A 85 9.54 11.44 2.70
C GLU A 85 9.61 12.76 1.93
N LYS A 86 8.52 13.53 1.90
CA LYS A 86 8.49 14.83 1.21
C LYS A 86 9.43 15.85 1.87
N ARG A 87 9.46 15.91 3.20
CA ARG A 87 10.30 16.86 3.97
C ARG A 87 11.78 16.50 3.88
N ASN A 88 12.10 15.21 3.87
CA ASN A 88 13.48 14.71 3.91
C ASN A 88 13.98 14.23 2.54
N ARG A 89 13.32 14.65 1.44
CA ARG A 89 13.58 14.14 0.09
C ARG A 89 15.05 14.19 -0.32
N GLU A 90 15.74 15.29 -0.03
CA GLU A 90 17.16 15.46 -0.36
C GLU A 90 18.03 14.46 0.39
N GLN A 91 17.80 14.30 1.69
CA GLN A 91 18.53 13.38 2.57
C GLN A 91 18.26 11.91 2.21
N LEU A 92 17.07 11.60 1.69
CA LEU A 92 16.65 10.26 1.30
C LEU A 92 16.99 9.90 -0.16
N GLY A 93 17.88 10.68 -0.80
CA GLY A 93 18.39 10.40 -2.14
C GLY A 93 17.46 10.82 -3.28
N ASN A 94 16.60 11.82 -3.04
CA ASN A 94 15.71 12.45 -4.01
C ASN A 94 14.63 11.57 -4.66
N LYS A 95 14.47 10.33 -4.19
CA LYS A 95 13.47 9.38 -4.66
C LYS A 95 12.10 9.65 -4.02
N THR A 96 11.03 9.57 -4.81
CA THR A 96 9.66 9.62 -4.29
C THR A 96 9.18 8.21 -4.00
N ARG A 97 9.13 7.83 -2.72
CA ARG A 97 8.67 6.50 -2.29
C ARG A 97 7.16 6.40 -2.18
N TYR A 98 6.55 7.37 -1.50
CA TYR A 98 5.11 7.42 -1.28
C TYR A 98 4.48 8.64 -1.93
N VAL A 99 3.26 8.46 -2.43
CA VAL A 99 2.37 9.52 -2.89
C VAL A 99 1.09 9.40 -2.05
N PRO A 100 0.46 10.51 -1.62
CA PRO A 100 -0.75 10.47 -0.79
C PRO A 100 -2.00 10.12 -1.62
N THR A 101 -1.94 9.01 -2.35
CA THR A 101 -2.98 8.50 -3.24
C THR A 101 -2.93 6.98 -3.24
N GLY A 102 -4.06 6.32 -3.11
CA GLY A 102 -4.06 4.86 -2.98
C GLY A 102 -5.45 4.25 -2.82
N LEU A 103 -5.46 2.97 -2.46
CA LEU A 103 -6.66 2.19 -2.23
C LEU A 103 -6.56 1.56 -0.84
N ALA A 104 -7.64 1.59 -0.06
CA ALA A 104 -7.74 0.88 1.20
C ALA A 104 -8.81 -0.21 1.14
N PHE A 105 -8.48 -1.37 1.73
CA PHE A 105 -9.33 -2.55 1.75
C PHE A 105 -9.49 -3.09 3.17
N LYS A 106 -10.64 -3.67 3.48
CA LYS A 106 -10.83 -4.36 4.77
C LYS A 106 -9.77 -5.45 4.94
N LYS A 107 -9.10 -5.47 6.09
CA LYS A 107 -8.05 -6.45 6.43
C LYS A 107 -8.54 -7.90 6.28
N LYS A 108 -9.78 -8.17 6.67
CA LYS A 108 -10.46 -9.48 6.49
C LYS A 108 -10.45 -9.94 5.04
N LYS A 109 -10.71 -9.04 4.08
CA LYS A 109 -10.72 -9.36 2.65
C LYS A 109 -9.32 -9.69 2.14
N ILE A 110 -8.33 -8.89 2.52
CA ILE A 110 -6.92 -9.15 2.19
C ILE A 110 -6.48 -10.52 2.75
N TYR A 111 -6.86 -10.84 3.98
CA TYR A 111 -6.56 -12.14 4.59
C TYR A 111 -7.20 -13.32 3.82
N GLN A 112 -8.47 -13.17 3.40
CA GLN A 112 -9.19 -14.15 2.59
C GLN A 112 -8.55 -14.37 1.20
N ALA A 113 -7.94 -13.32 0.63
CA ALA A 113 -7.15 -13.40 -0.60
C ALA A 113 -5.76 -14.05 -0.41
N GLY A 114 -5.47 -14.63 0.76
CA GLY A 114 -4.16 -15.21 1.09
C GLY A 114 -3.15 -14.20 1.61
N GLY A 115 -3.56 -12.95 1.85
CA GLY A 115 -2.68 -11.92 2.37
C GLY A 115 -2.24 -12.16 3.80
N ARG A 116 -0.96 -11.89 4.10
CA ARG A 116 -0.36 -12.09 5.43
C ARG A 116 0.58 -10.94 5.80
N PRO A 117 0.82 -10.69 7.10
CA PRO A 117 1.94 -9.87 7.53
C PRO A 117 3.26 -10.41 6.99
N VAL A 118 4.16 -9.49 6.64
CA VAL A 118 5.53 -9.83 6.28
C VAL A 118 6.32 -10.35 7.49
N ILE A 119 7.49 -10.92 7.22
CA ILE A 119 8.47 -11.34 8.21
C ILE A 119 9.68 -10.42 8.03
N TYR A 120 9.90 -9.56 9.02
CA TYR A 120 11.08 -8.71 9.12
C TYR A 120 12.23 -9.53 9.71
N GLU A 121 13.19 -9.91 8.88
CA GLU A 121 14.39 -10.65 9.28
C GLU A 121 15.45 -10.47 8.18
N GLN A 122 16.71 -10.72 8.51
CA GLN A 122 17.78 -10.79 7.53
C GLN A 122 17.43 -11.82 6.45
N THR A 123 17.47 -11.42 5.19
CA THR A 123 16.99 -12.24 4.07
C THR A 123 17.60 -13.63 4.06
N LYS A 124 18.91 -13.76 4.35
CA LYS A 124 19.60 -15.05 4.39
C LYS A 124 19.00 -15.98 5.45
N LYS A 125 18.87 -15.49 6.69
CA LYS A 125 18.31 -16.24 7.82
C LYS A 125 16.84 -16.59 7.61
N ALA A 126 16.04 -15.64 7.10
CA ALA A 126 14.64 -15.87 6.78
C ALA A 126 14.44 -16.98 5.74
N LYS A 127 15.33 -17.08 4.74
CA LYS A 127 15.29 -18.16 3.73
C LYS A 127 15.61 -19.54 4.29
N GLU A 128 16.35 -19.61 5.39
CA GLU A 128 16.63 -20.88 6.11
C GLU A 128 15.43 -21.30 6.97
N MET A 129 14.62 -20.33 7.43
CA MET A 129 13.44 -20.57 8.28
C MET A 129 12.16 -20.87 7.49
N LEU A 130 12.05 -20.37 6.25
CA LEU A 130 10.82 -20.41 5.46
C LEU A 130 10.98 -21.27 4.20
N PRO A 131 9.94 -22.04 3.81
CA PRO A 131 9.94 -22.70 2.51
C PRO A 131 10.03 -21.66 1.39
N GLN A 132 10.63 -22.06 0.27
CA GLN A 132 10.91 -21.15 -0.85
C GLN A 132 9.66 -20.47 -1.41
N ASP A 133 8.51 -21.13 -1.36
CA ASP A 133 7.25 -20.59 -1.86
C ASP A 133 6.69 -19.45 -0.99
N GLU A 134 7.15 -19.32 0.26
CA GLU A 134 6.76 -18.28 1.22
C GLU A 134 7.72 -17.09 1.26
N TRP A 135 8.81 -17.11 0.49
CA TRP A 135 9.82 -16.04 0.50
C TRP A 135 9.27 -14.66 0.13
N TRP A 136 8.14 -14.59 -0.58
CA TRP A 136 7.46 -13.33 -0.87
C TRP A 136 7.06 -12.55 0.38
N ARG A 137 7.01 -13.19 1.56
CA ARG A 137 6.75 -12.54 2.85
C ARG A 137 7.98 -11.90 3.48
N ILE A 138 9.18 -12.12 2.96
CA ILE A 138 10.41 -11.62 3.57
C ILE A 138 10.57 -10.13 3.25
N VAL A 139 10.80 -9.34 4.29
CA VAL A 139 11.31 -7.97 4.19
C VAL A 139 12.65 -7.93 4.90
N ASN A 140 13.69 -7.50 4.18
CA ASN A 140 15.02 -7.44 4.76
C ASN A 140 15.03 -6.45 5.92
N PHE A 141 15.52 -6.91 7.07
CA PHE A 141 15.64 -6.13 8.29
C PHE A 141 17.02 -6.35 8.89
N ASP A 142 17.79 -5.27 9.05
CA ASP A 142 19.15 -5.34 9.57
C ASP A 142 19.51 -4.06 10.32
N LEU A 143 19.62 -4.17 11.64
CA LEU A 143 20.02 -3.07 12.53
C LEU A 143 21.51 -3.12 12.90
N ASN A 144 22.24 -4.18 12.51
CA ASN A 144 23.64 -4.37 12.89
C ASN A 144 24.62 -3.79 11.87
N SER A 145 24.15 -3.36 10.71
CA SER A 145 24.99 -2.80 9.66
C SER A 145 25.10 -1.27 9.79
N ASP A 146 26.18 -0.70 9.29
CA ASP A 146 26.35 0.75 9.18
C ASP A 146 25.24 1.40 8.30
N ASN A 147 24.58 0.60 7.47
CA ASN A 147 23.44 1.00 6.63
C ASN A 147 22.15 0.35 7.14
N ILE A 148 21.61 0.86 8.24
CA ILE A 148 20.38 0.33 8.87
C ILE A 148 19.25 0.14 7.84
N ILE A 149 18.66 -1.05 7.81
CA ILE A 149 17.49 -1.37 6.99
C ILE A 149 16.33 -1.67 7.94
N ASP A 150 15.41 -0.70 8.07
CA ASP A 150 14.21 -0.83 8.90
C ASP A 150 12.97 -0.26 8.20
N TRP A 151 12.08 -1.16 7.80
CA TRP A 151 10.77 -0.86 7.20
C TRP A 151 9.61 -1.26 8.11
N THR A 152 9.86 -1.48 9.41
CA THR A 152 8.84 -1.95 10.37
C THR A 152 7.72 -0.93 10.60
N HIS A 153 8.01 0.35 10.38
CA HIS A 153 7.03 1.44 10.43
C HIS A 153 5.89 1.30 9.40
N GLU A 154 6.11 0.55 8.30
CA GLU A 154 5.08 0.25 7.31
C GLU A 154 4.08 -0.81 7.77
N ARG A 155 4.48 -1.67 8.73
CA ARG A 155 3.71 -2.83 9.18
C ARG A 155 3.17 -3.61 7.98
N GLU A 156 4.07 -3.98 7.08
CA GLU A 156 3.73 -4.40 5.73
C GLU A 156 2.94 -5.73 5.74
N TRP A 157 1.92 -5.79 4.90
CA TRP A 157 1.22 -7.00 4.51
C TRP A 157 1.43 -7.25 3.03
N ARG A 158 1.43 -8.51 2.63
CA ARG A 158 1.53 -8.90 1.22
C ARG A 158 0.44 -9.89 0.85
N VAL A 159 -0.06 -9.79 -0.38
CA VAL A 159 -0.88 -10.83 -1.05
C VAL A 159 -0.02 -11.48 -2.14
N PRO A 160 0.12 -12.80 -2.17
CA PRO A 160 0.88 -13.47 -3.22
C PRO A 160 0.16 -13.35 -4.57
N GLY A 161 0.90 -13.03 -5.63
CA GLY A 161 0.33 -12.81 -6.97
C GLY A 161 -0.19 -11.40 -7.18
N ASP A 162 -1.20 -11.29 -8.03
CA ASP A 162 -1.98 -10.08 -8.27
C ASP A 162 -3.22 -10.10 -7.36
N PHE A 163 -3.75 -8.95 -6.99
CA PHE A 163 -4.91 -8.84 -6.09
C PHE A 163 -6.14 -8.32 -6.85
N GLN A 164 -7.15 -9.18 -6.98
CA GLN A 164 -8.44 -8.84 -7.58
C GLN A 164 -9.44 -8.41 -6.49
N PHE A 165 -10.31 -7.45 -6.82
CA PHE A 165 -11.28 -6.88 -5.88
C PHE A 165 -12.57 -6.44 -6.60
N GLU A 166 -13.63 -6.18 -5.86
CA GLU A 166 -14.79 -5.46 -6.40
C GLU A 166 -14.73 -3.98 -6.00
N LEU A 167 -15.33 -3.11 -6.80
CA LEU A 167 -15.28 -1.67 -6.56
C LEU A 167 -15.84 -1.30 -5.17
N GLU A 168 -16.88 -2.02 -4.72
CA GLU A 168 -17.52 -1.80 -3.41
C GLU A 168 -16.61 -2.08 -2.21
N ASP A 169 -15.50 -2.79 -2.43
CA ASP A 169 -14.51 -3.08 -1.38
C ASP A 169 -13.48 -1.97 -1.18
N VAL A 170 -13.43 -1.02 -2.12
CA VAL A 170 -12.38 -0.01 -2.22
C VAL A 170 -12.81 1.26 -1.50
N ILE A 171 -11.99 1.72 -0.56
CA ILE A 171 -11.95 3.13 -0.19
C ILE A 171 -10.84 3.79 -0.99
N LEU A 172 -11.20 4.67 -1.92
CA LEU A 172 -10.25 5.42 -2.71
C LEU A 172 -9.69 6.59 -1.90
N ILE A 173 -8.37 6.73 -1.88
CA ILE A 173 -7.66 7.71 -1.09
C ILE A 173 -7.09 8.78 -2.02
N VAL A 174 -7.43 10.06 -1.79
CA VAL A 174 -6.95 11.19 -2.60
C VAL A 174 -6.43 12.36 -1.75
N PRO A 175 -5.38 13.08 -2.21
CA PRO A 175 -4.62 13.95 -1.33
C PRO A 175 -5.31 15.27 -0.99
N LYS A 176 -6.19 15.75 -1.86
CA LYS A 176 -6.79 17.09 -1.75
C LYS A 176 -8.11 17.16 -2.53
N TYR A 177 -8.92 18.17 -2.22
CA TYR A 177 -10.21 18.37 -2.89
C TYR A 177 -10.10 18.53 -4.41
N SER A 178 -9.06 19.16 -4.92
CA SER A 178 -8.88 19.26 -6.38
C SER A 178 -8.61 17.91 -7.04
N ALA A 179 -7.94 16.98 -6.35
CA ALA A 179 -7.80 15.61 -6.84
C ALA A 179 -9.12 14.85 -6.78
N TYR A 180 -9.92 15.05 -5.73
CA TYR A 180 -11.29 14.52 -5.64
C TYR A 180 -12.17 15.01 -6.79
N ARG A 181 -12.17 16.31 -7.10
CA ARG A 181 -12.93 16.87 -8.23
C ARG A 181 -12.48 16.28 -9.57
N LEU A 182 -11.17 16.14 -9.76
CA LEU A 182 -10.59 15.54 -10.96
C LEU A 182 -11.07 14.09 -11.18
N LEU A 183 -11.47 13.36 -10.14
CA LEU A 183 -12.07 12.03 -10.33
C LEU A 183 -13.34 12.09 -11.18
N PHE A 184 -14.24 13.05 -10.91
CA PHE A 184 -15.50 13.20 -11.65
C PHE A 184 -15.31 13.72 -13.07
N GLU A 185 -14.14 14.28 -13.37
CA GLU A 185 -13.76 14.68 -14.73
C GLU A 185 -13.15 13.53 -15.54
N ARG A 186 -12.65 12.49 -14.86
CA ARG A 186 -11.78 11.46 -15.45
C ARG A 186 -12.36 10.05 -15.40
N PHE A 187 -13.31 9.81 -14.51
CA PHE A 187 -13.93 8.52 -14.28
C PHE A 187 -15.43 8.62 -14.52
N ASP A 188 -16.01 7.55 -15.05
CA ASP A 188 -17.46 7.44 -15.17
C ASP A 188 -18.12 7.47 -13.79
N ASP A 189 -19.23 8.20 -13.70
CA ASP A 189 -20.07 8.29 -12.52
C ASP A 189 -20.45 6.92 -11.94
N SER A 190 -20.65 5.92 -12.80
CA SER A 190 -20.99 4.55 -12.40
C SER A 190 -19.86 3.88 -11.61
N VAL A 191 -18.60 4.08 -12.03
CA VAL A 191 -17.42 3.56 -11.32
C VAL A 191 -17.32 4.22 -9.95
N LEU A 192 -17.42 5.55 -9.89
CA LEU A 192 -17.31 6.30 -8.63
C LEU A 192 -18.43 5.97 -7.64
N LYS A 193 -19.66 5.79 -8.13
CA LYS A 193 -20.82 5.39 -7.30
C LYS A 193 -20.73 3.94 -6.80
N SER A 194 -19.93 3.10 -7.45
CA SER A 194 -19.71 1.71 -7.05
C SER A 194 -18.60 1.55 -6.00
N LEU A 195 -17.83 2.60 -5.71
CA LEU A 195 -16.77 2.55 -4.70
C LEU A 195 -17.37 2.42 -3.30
N GLY A 196 -16.70 1.65 -2.43
CA GLY A 196 -17.04 1.59 -0.99
C GLY A 196 -16.87 2.93 -0.28
N GLY A 197 -16.04 3.83 -0.83
CA GLY A 197 -15.97 5.23 -0.41
C GLY A 197 -14.83 5.98 -1.07
N ILE A 198 -14.79 7.30 -0.85
CA ILE A 198 -13.67 8.16 -1.24
C ILE A 198 -13.29 9.02 -0.04
N THR A 199 -12.02 9.02 0.34
CA THR A 199 -11.49 9.81 1.45
C THR A 199 -10.51 10.86 0.94
N VAL A 200 -10.74 12.11 1.34
CA VAL A 200 -9.84 13.24 1.07
C VAL A 200 -8.96 13.49 2.28
N LEU A 201 -7.67 13.53 2.05
CA LEU A 201 -6.64 13.43 3.07
C LEU A 201 -6.12 14.75 3.61
N GLY A 202 -5.92 15.72 2.72
CA GLY A 202 -5.32 17.02 3.04
C GLY A 202 -5.95 17.75 4.23
N PRO A 203 -7.29 17.75 4.41
CA PRO A 203 -7.93 18.46 5.53
C PRO A 203 -7.57 17.95 6.93
N PHE A 204 -7.01 16.75 7.07
CA PHE A 204 -6.66 16.16 8.36
C PHE A 204 -5.18 16.35 8.72
N ILE A 205 -4.44 17.06 7.88
CA ILE A 205 -2.98 17.20 7.96
C ILE A 205 -2.55 18.67 8.04
N TYR A 206 -3.34 19.57 7.48
CA TYR A 206 -3.10 21.01 7.42
C TYR A 206 -4.21 21.77 8.12
#